data_AF-A0A1L7XYD3-F1
#
_entry.id   AF-A0A1L7XYD3-F1
#
_cell.length_a   1.000
_cell.length_b   1.000
_cell.length_c   1.000
_cell.angle_alpha   90.00
_cell.angle_beta   90.00
_cell.angle_gamma   90.00
#
_symmetry.space_group_name_H-M   'P 1'
#
loop_
_entity.id
_entity.type
_entity.pdbx_description
1 polymer ?
#
loop_
_entity_poly.entity_id
_entity_poly.type
_entity_poly.pdbx_seq_one_letter_code
_entity_poly.pdbx_strand_id
1 'polypeptide(L)'
;MSKSSRITATPLGDNADVQASQSTWEGAFRSSKWFTRGWTLQELIAPAVVEFFSQEGKLLGNKKSLEKPIHEITQIPIQALRGNPFSDFRIAERKGWAAQRQTTEEEDLVYCLLGLCEVSMPTIYGEGKEAALKRLEMTVKGFAKDESEPKDLKDNAVSLIVPFDRNPNFTGRGTQLAEAEAKLFVGGQTTKVAITGLGGIGKTQLVLELVYRIRDRYKECLVIWIPATNTESLHQAYLDVTRQLKIPGSDEDKADAKKLVQCYLSKESAGRWLLVFDNANDINMWITQSSTGPGSCRLIEYLQRSEQGCIVFTTRDRKTAVKLAHQNVIEVPEMDEGVAIQLLQKCLLNSDLVSNRLDTTTLLKELTYLPWW
;
A
#
# COMPACT_ATOMS: atom_id res chain seq x y z
N MET A 1 -16.55 2.68 -2.47
CA MET A 1 -16.82 3.18 -1.10
C MET A 1 -17.36 4.60 -1.20
N SER A 2 -18.45 4.93 -0.50
CA SER A 2 -18.96 6.31 -0.38
C SER A 2 -18.35 6.96 0.86
N LYS A 3 -17.89 8.21 0.76
CA LYS A 3 -17.28 8.95 1.88
C LYS A 3 -18.03 10.27 2.10
N SER A 4 -18.40 10.55 3.35
CA SER A 4 -19.02 11.82 3.76
C SER A 4 -17.98 12.68 4.47
N SER A 5 -17.88 13.95 4.09
CA SER A 5 -16.94 14.92 4.66
C SER A 5 -17.68 16.13 5.21
N ARG A 6 -17.41 16.47 6.48
CA ARG A 6 -17.97 17.68 7.10
C ARG A 6 -17.00 18.85 6.89
N ILE A 7 -17.49 19.94 6.31
CA ILE A 7 -16.76 21.16 6.06
C ILE A 7 -17.27 22.22 7.04
N THR A 8 -16.36 22.94 7.71
CA THR A 8 -16.73 24.12 8.49
C THR A 8 -17.12 25.24 7.53
N ALA A 9 -18.42 25.49 7.41
CA ALA A 9 -18.98 26.62 6.70
C ALA A 9 -19.93 27.33 7.68
N THR A 10 -19.54 28.51 8.16
CA THR A 10 -20.37 29.32 9.05
C THR A 10 -21.16 30.33 8.20
N PRO A 11 -22.49 30.31 8.18
CA PRO A 11 -23.26 31.41 7.61
C PRO A 11 -23.23 32.57 8.60
N LEU A 12 -22.83 33.76 8.15
CA LEU A 12 -23.08 34.99 8.90
C LEU A 12 -24.53 35.41 8.65
N GLY A 13 -25.36 35.32 9.67
CA GLY A 13 -26.62 36.06 9.78
C GLY A 13 -27.87 35.30 9.33
N ASP A 14 -28.86 35.23 10.23
CA ASP A 14 -30.23 34.85 9.93
C ASP A 14 -30.92 35.93 9.06
N ASN A 15 -31.64 35.43 8.06
CA ASN A 15 -32.58 36.09 7.13
C ASN A 15 -32.06 36.66 5.79
N ALA A 16 -32.78 36.20 4.75
CA ALA A 16 -32.96 36.72 3.38
C ALA A 16 -32.20 36.02 2.23
N ASP A 17 -33.00 35.61 1.24
CA ASP A 17 -32.72 35.13 -0.12
C ASP A 17 -32.01 33.77 -0.32
N VAL A 18 -32.70 32.87 -1.02
CA VAL A 18 -32.17 31.57 -1.49
C VAL A 18 -30.96 31.75 -2.42
N GLN A 19 -30.91 32.84 -3.20
CA GLN A 19 -29.75 33.19 -4.04
C GLN A 19 -28.59 33.80 -3.22
N ALA A 20 -28.87 34.62 -2.20
CA ALA A 20 -27.86 35.14 -1.27
C ALA A 20 -27.27 34.01 -0.41
N SER A 21 -28.09 33.03 -0.03
CA SER A 21 -27.66 31.83 0.71
C SER A 21 -26.71 30.96 -0.11
N GLN A 22 -26.93 30.85 -1.43
CA GLN A 22 -26.04 30.10 -2.34
C GLN A 22 -24.65 30.74 -2.44
N SER A 23 -24.60 32.06 -2.64
CA SER A 23 -23.34 32.84 -2.68
C SER A 23 -22.56 32.78 -1.36
N THR A 24 -23.28 32.79 -0.22
CA THR A 24 -22.67 32.83 1.11
C THR A 24 -22.00 31.51 1.50
N TRP A 25 -22.63 30.36 1.27
CA TRP A 25 -21.98 29.08 1.59
C TRP A 25 -20.90 28.72 0.56
N GLU A 26 -21.02 29.14 -0.70
CA GLU A 26 -20.00 28.88 -1.72
C GLU A 26 -18.70 29.61 -1.40
N GLY A 27 -18.76 30.85 -0.91
CA GLY A 27 -17.58 31.57 -0.41
C GLY A 27 -16.92 30.87 0.79
N ALA A 28 -17.72 30.36 1.74
CA ALA A 28 -17.22 29.61 2.90
C ALA A 28 -16.64 28.24 2.50
N PHE A 29 -17.24 27.58 1.51
CA PHE A 29 -16.73 26.33 0.93
C PHE A 29 -15.37 26.56 0.27
N ARG A 30 -15.25 27.60 -0.57
CA ARG A 30 -14.00 27.96 -1.27
C ARG A 30 -12.86 28.31 -0.32
N SER A 31 -13.16 28.94 0.81
CA SER A 31 -12.19 29.34 1.84
C SER A 31 -11.94 28.26 2.90
N SER A 32 -12.54 27.08 2.78
CA SER A 32 -12.41 26.06 3.81
C SER A 32 -11.01 25.49 3.93
N LYS A 33 -10.55 25.36 5.18
CA LYS A 33 -9.31 24.63 5.55
C LYS A 33 -9.32 23.17 5.08
N TRP A 34 -10.47 22.60 4.73
CA TRP A 34 -10.53 21.24 4.20
C TRP A 34 -9.73 21.11 2.90
N PHE A 35 -9.75 22.12 2.02
CA PHE A 35 -9.00 22.08 0.76
C PHE A 35 -7.49 22.32 0.92
N THR A 36 -7.07 22.90 2.03
CA THR A 36 -5.66 23.19 2.31
C THR A 36 -4.99 22.16 3.21
N ARG A 37 -5.70 21.15 3.73
CA ARG A 37 -5.06 20.06 4.51
C ARG A 37 -4.41 19.03 3.59
N GLY A 38 -3.24 18.47 3.96
CA GLY A 38 -2.57 17.44 3.16
C GLY A 38 -3.44 16.20 2.91
N TRP A 39 -3.90 15.55 3.98
CA TRP A 39 -4.57 14.24 3.88
C TRP A 39 -5.90 14.26 3.12
N THR A 40 -6.63 15.38 3.15
CA THR A 40 -7.90 15.54 2.44
C THR A 40 -7.76 15.42 0.92
N LEU A 41 -6.51 15.44 0.39
CA LEU A 41 -6.22 15.18 -1.01
C LEU A 41 -6.66 13.78 -1.42
N GLN A 42 -6.23 12.78 -0.65
CA GLN A 42 -6.62 11.40 -0.90
C GLN A 42 -8.11 11.19 -0.60
N GLU A 43 -8.65 11.89 0.40
CA GLU A 43 -10.08 11.83 0.72
C GLU A 43 -10.98 12.41 -0.37
N LEU A 44 -10.47 13.38 -1.14
CA LEU A 44 -11.16 13.96 -2.28
C LEU A 44 -11.10 13.07 -3.51
N ILE A 45 -9.90 12.58 -3.84
CA ILE A 45 -9.64 11.98 -5.15
C ILE A 45 -9.91 10.48 -5.15
N ALA A 46 -9.53 9.74 -4.10
CA ALA A 46 -9.61 8.28 -4.09
C ALA A 46 -11.04 7.69 -4.07
N PRO A 47 -12.03 8.25 -3.35
CA PRO A 47 -13.39 7.72 -3.37
C PRO A 47 -14.15 8.08 -4.65
N ALA A 48 -14.98 7.16 -5.17
CA ALA A 48 -15.86 7.44 -6.31
C ALA A 48 -16.89 8.54 -6.01
N VAL A 49 -17.35 8.62 -4.75
CA VAL A 49 -18.34 9.61 -4.29
C VAL A 49 -17.85 10.25 -3.00
N VAL A 50 -17.87 11.59 -2.99
CA VAL A 50 -17.63 12.41 -1.80
C VAL A 50 -18.80 13.38 -1.63
N GLU A 51 -19.40 13.40 -0.46
CA GLU A 51 -20.48 14.34 -0.10
C GLU A 51 -19.94 15.39 0.88
N PHE A 52 -20.39 16.63 0.69
CA PHE A 52 -19.95 17.78 1.48
C PHE A 52 -21.11 18.34 2.29
N PHE A 53 -20.89 18.50 3.58
CA PHE A 53 -21.88 19.01 4.53
C PHE A 53 -21.37 20.28 5.21
N SER A 54 -22.28 21.19 5.55
CA SER A 54 -22.00 22.34 6.42
C SER A 54 -21.71 21.88 7.86
N GLN A 55 -21.30 22.81 8.73
CA GLN A 55 -21.04 22.52 10.13
C GLN A 55 -22.33 22.07 10.87
N GLU A 56 -23.47 22.60 10.46
CA GLU A 56 -24.82 22.30 10.94
C GLU A 56 -25.38 20.99 10.34
N GLY A 57 -24.62 20.31 9.49
CA GLY A 57 -25.02 19.03 8.88
C GLY A 57 -25.90 19.17 7.64
N LYS A 58 -26.02 20.36 7.05
CA LYS A 58 -26.77 20.56 5.80
C LYS A 58 -25.94 20.09 4.61
N LEU A 59 -26.51 19.26 3.73
CA LEU A 59 -25.84 18.84 2.50
C LEU A 59 -25.64 20.05 1.57
N LEU A 60 -24.38 20.31 1.22
CA LEU A 60 -23.97 21.39 0.30
C LEU A 60 -23.91 20.89 -1.15
N GLY A 61 -23.52 19.63 -1.33
CA GLY A 61 -23.40 18.99 -2.63
C GLY A 61 -22.47 17.78 -2.59
N ASN A 62 -22.12 17.25 -3.75
CA ASN A 62 -21.17 16.16 -3.89
C ASN A 62 -20.05 16.52 -4.87
N LYS A 63 -19.01 15.67 -4.92
CA LYS A 63 -17.84 15.84 -5.79
C LYS A 63 -18.20 16.11 -7.26
N LYS A 64 -19.26 15.48 -7.77
CA LYS A 64 -19.72 15.65 -9.15
C LYS A 64 -20.47 16.97 -9.35
N SER A 65 -21.35 17.35 -8.42
CA SER A 65 -22.09 18.61 -8.52
C SER A 65 -21.21 19.84 -8.29
N LEU A 66 -20.10 19.69 -7.56
CA LEU A 66 -19.17 20.77 -7.19
C LEU A 66 -17.80 20.66 -7.91
N GLU A 67 -17.71 19.89 -9.00
CA GLU A 67 -16.43 19.62 -9.68
C GLU A 67 -15.73 20.88 -10.20
N LYS A 68 -16.49 21.89 -10.65
CA LYS A 68 -15.94 23.18 -11.12
C LYS A 68 -15.34 24.01 -9.98
N PRO A 69 -16.08 24.34 -8.89
CA PRO A 69 -15.49 24.98 -7.72
C PRO A 69 -14.29 24.22 -7.14
N ILE A 70 -14.37 22.89 -7.05
CA ILE A 70 -13.27 22.07 -6.51
C ILE A 70 -12.03 22.19 -7.39
N HIS A 71 -12.19 22.11 -8.72
CA HIS A 71 -11.10 22.31 -9.66
C HIS A 71 -10.46 23.69 -9.51
N GLU A 72 -11.27 24.76 -9.41
CA GLU A 72 -10.77 26.13 -9.23
C GLU A 72 -9.96 26.30 -7.93
N ILE A 73 -10.42 25.69 -6.83
CA ILE A 73 -9.74 25.77 -5.52
C ILE A 73 -8.43 24.96 -5.52
N THR A 74 -8.46 23.74 -6.06
CA THR A 74 -7.39 22.75 -5.87
C THR A 74 -6.45 22.60 -7.06
N GLN A 75 -6.85 23.14 -8.22
CA GLN A 75 -6.20 22.94 -9.52
C GLN A 75 -6.15 21.47 -9.97
N ILE A 76 -6.89 20.57 -9.31
CA ILE A 76 -7.01 19.16 -9.71
C ILE A 76 -7.89 19.07 -10.95
N PRO A 77 -7.45 18.45 -12.06
CA PRO A 77 -8.25 18.31 -13.28
C PRO A 77 -9.60 17.65 -13.02
N ILE A 78 -10.65 18.12 -13.69
CA ILE A 78 -12.01 17.56 -13.55
C ILE A 78 -12.02 16.06 -13.90
N GLN A 79 -11.18 15.63 -14.84
CA GLN A 79 -11.01 14.23 -15.20
C GLN A 79 -10.56 13.38 -14.00
N ALA A 80 -9.61 13.87 -13.19
CA ALA A 80 -9.16 13.18 -11.98
C ALA A 80 -10.27 13.16 -10.91
N LEU A 81 -11.04 14.24 -10.75
CA LEU A 81 -12.17 14.28 -9.81
C LEU A 81 -13.27 13.28 -10.17
N ARG A 82 -13.46 13.00 -11.46
CA ARG A 82 -14.43 12.01 -11.97
C ARG A 82 -13.95 10.56 -11.83
N GLY A 83 -12.70 10.33 -11.43
CA GLY A 83 -12.14 9.01 -11.19
C GLY A 83 -11.43 8.39 -12.39
N ASN A 84 -10.92 9.20 -13.32
CA ASN A 84 -9.99 8.70 -14.34
C ASN A 84 -8.72 8.12 -13.66
N PRO A 85 -8.12 7.06 -14.24
CA PRO A 85 -6.87 6.49 -13.73
C PRO A 85 -5.77 7.54 -13.54
N PHE A 86 -5.00 7.45 -12.46
CA PHE A 86 -3.89 8.38 -12.21
C PHE A 86 -2.74 8.24 -13.22
N SER A 87 -2.66 7.11 -13.90
CA SER A 87 -1.76 6.87 -15.04
C SER A 87 -1.98 7.85 -16.19
N ASP A 88 -3.18 8.43 -16.33
CA ASP A 88 -3.49 9.42 -17.37
C ASP A 88 -2.83 10.78 -17.09
N PHE A 89 -2.28 10.98 -15.89
CA PHE A 89 -1.68 12.24 -15.45
C PHE A 89 -0.18 12.08 -15.17
N ARG A 90 0.60 13.07 -15.59
CA ARG A 90 2.05 13.08 -15.36
C ARG A 90 2.34 13.15 -13.87
N ILE A 91 3.40 12.48 -13.41
CA ILE A 91 3.78 12.49 -11.98
C ILE A 91 4.01 13.93 -11.49
N ALA A 92 4.63 14.79 -12.30
CA ALA A 92 4.82 16.19 -11.95
C ALA A 92 3.50 16.95 -11.72
N GLU A 93 2.48 16.64 -12.51
CA GLU A 93 1.13 17.21 -12.37
C GLU A 93 0.45 16.71 -11.10
N ARG A 94 0.52 15.41 -10.83
CA ARG A 94 -0.01 14.78 -9.61
C ARG A 94 0.62 15.34 -8.35
N LYS A 95 1.94 15.57 -8.35
CA LYS A 95 2.67 16.25 -7.27
C LYS A 95 2.17 17.69 -7.08
N GLY A 96 1.83 18.38 -8.17
CA GLY A 96 1.27 19.73 -8.16
C GLY A 96 -0.06 19.84 -7.39
N TRP A 97 -0.84 18.76 -7.28
CA TRP A 97 -2.12 18.78 -6.54
C TRP A 97 -1.97 18.96 -5.02
N ALA A 98 -0.75 18.81 -4.50
CA ALA A 98 -0.42 19.09 -3.11
C ALA A 98 0.20 20.50 -2.89
N ALA A 99 0.43 21.28 -3.95
CA ALA A 99 1.20 22.53 -3.85
C ALA A 99 0.61 23.57 -2.90
N GLN A 100 -0.72 23.66 -2.79
CA GLN A 100 -1.44 24.59 -1.91
C GLN A 100 -1.83 23.98 -0.56
N ARG A 101 -1.33 22.78 -0.25
CA ARG A 101 -1.67 22.07 0.97
C ARG A 101 -0.66 22.35 2.09
N GLN A 102 -1.12 22.17 3.31
CA GLN A 102 -0.44 22.40 4.57
C GLN A 102 -0.66 21.16 5.45
N THR A 103 0.37 20.79 6.18
CA THR A 103 0.37 19.66 7.10
C THR A 103 1.02 20.09 8.42
N THR A 104 0.71 19.35 9.49
CA THR A 104 1.30 19.60 10.81
C THR A 104 2.76 19.13 10.81
N GLU A 105 2.98 17.89 10.37
CA GLU A 105 4.32 17.35 10.12
C GLU A 105 4.70 17.66 8.66
N GLU A 106 5.92 18.13 8.42
CA GLU A 106 6.32 18.59 7.09
C GLU A 106 6.45 17.45 6.07
N GLU A 107 6.73 16.23 6.55
CA GLU A 107 6.82 15.00 5.75
C GLU A 107 5.46 14.54 5.22
N ASP A 108 4.35 14.89 5.89
CA ASP A 108 3.00 14.52 5.44
C ASP A 108 2.64 15.15 4.09
N LEU A 109 3.29 16.26 3.69
CA LEU A 109 3.17 16.79 2.32
C LEU A 109 3.69 15.81 1.28
N VAL A 110 4.68 14.99 1.63
CA VAL A 110 5.19 13.91 0.80
C VAL A 110 4.30 12.68 0.93
N TYR A 111 3.89 12.32 2.15
CA TYR A 111 3.13 11.08 2.37
C TYR A 111 1.70 11.12 1.81
N CYS A 112 1.09 12.31 1.72
CA CYS A 112 -0.19 12.47 1.03
C CYS A 112 -0.11 12.21 -0.49
N LEU A 113 1.09 12.24 -1.08
CA LEU A 113 1.33 11.98 -2.50
C LEU A 113 1.56 10.50 -2.83
N LEU A 114 1.73 9.62 -1.84
CA LEU A 114 2.10 8.21 -2.07
C LEU A 114 1.08 7.48 -2.94
N GLY A 115 -0.20 7.53 -2.54
CA GLY A 115 -1.28 6.92 -3.30
C GLY A 115 -1.49 7.56 -4.67
N LEU A 116 -1.14 8.84 -4.83
CA LEU A 116 -1.23 9.54 -6.11
C LEU A 116 -0.08 9.19 -7.05
N CYS A 117 1.12 9.00 -6.53
CA CYS A 117 2.28 8.59 -7.31
C CYS A 117 2.34 7.06 -7.51
N GLU A 118 1.34 6.32 -7.02
CA GLU A 118 1.26 4.86 -7.08
C GLU A 118 2.48 4.16 -6.44
N VAL A 119 3.05 4.80 -5.41
CA VAL A 119 4.21 4.30 -4.69
C VAL A 119 3.87 4.02 -3.23
N SER A 120 4.54 3.04 -2.66
CA SER A 120 4.48 2.76 -1.22
C SER A 120 5.87 2.97 -0.63
N MET A 121 5.96 3.76 0.43
CA MET A 121 7.17 3.92 1.23
C MET A 121 6.81 4.18 2.70
N PRO A 122 7.66 3.77 3.65
CA PRO A 122 7.45 4.04 5.07
C PRO A 122 7.33 5.53 5.38
N THR A 123 6.47 5.87 6.34
CA THR A 123 6.37 7.20 6.93
C THR A 123 7.39 7.32 8.06
N ILE A 124 8.49 8.03 7.83
CA ILE A 124 9.57 8.25 8.79
C ILE A 124 9.50 9.69 9.28
N TYR A 125 8.75 9.93 10.35
CA TYR A 125 8.67 11.26 10.96
C TYR A 125 10.00 11.63 11.62
N GLY A 126 10.46 12.86 11.39
CA GLY A 126 11.78 13.35 11.80
C GLY A 126 12.88 13.13 10.76
N GLU A 127 12.58 12.54 9.59
CA GLU A 127 13.54 12.50 8.48
C GLU A 127 13.65 13.86 7.75
N GLY A 128 12.64 14.72 7.92
CA GLY A 128 12.54 16.01 7.26
C GLY A 128 11.97 15.91 5.85
N LYS A 129 11.26 16.97 5.44
CA LYS A 129 10.51 16.99 4.17
C LYS A 129 11.38 16.70 2.95
N GLU A 130 12.58 17.25 2.88
CA GLU A 130 13.50 17.08 1.75
C GLU A 130 13.98 15.64 1.61
N ALA A 131 14.25 14.94 2.74
CA ALA A 131 14.66 13.54 2.72
C ALA A 131 13.50 12.63 2.31
N ALA A 132 12.31 12.88 2.85
CA ALA A 132 11.08 12.20 2.44
C ALA A 132 10.81 12.40 0.94
N LEU A 133 10.96 13.63 0.43
CA LEU A 133 10.76 13.94 -0.98
C LEU A 133 11.79 13.24 -1.87
N LYS A 134 13.05 13.20 -1.45
CA LYS A 134 14.12 12.48 -2.15
C LYS A 134 13.82 10.98 -2.23
N ARG A 135 13.33 10.37 -1.14
CA ARG A 135 12.85 8.98 -1.13
C ARG A 135 11.71 8.79 -2.11
N LEU A 136 10.68 9.65 -2.07
CA LEU A 136 9.56 9.59 -3.01
C LEU A 136 10.05 9.64 -4.45
N GLU A 137 10.98 10.54 -4.78
CA GLU A 137 11.57 10.62 -6.11
C GLU A 137 12.38 9.39 -6.50
N MET A 138 13.14 8.81 -5.58
CA MET A 138 13.90 7.58 -5.84
C MET A 138 12.97 6.39 -6.06
N THR A 139 11.90 6.28 -5.27
CA THR A 139 10.88 5.25 -5.43
C THR A 139 10.21 5.40 -6.80
N VAL A 140 9.73 6.61 -7.12
CA VAL A 140 9.13 6.92 -8.43
C VAL A 140 10.10 6.65 -9.60
N LYS A 141 11.38 7.04 -9.49
CA LYS A 141 12.40 6.80 -10.52
C LYS A 141 12.80 5.34 -10.65
N GLY A 142 12.77 4.59 -9.54
CA GLY A 142 12.96 3.14 -9.54
C GLY A 142 11.88 2.44 -10.37
N PHE A 143 10.66 2.96 -10.35
CA PHE A 143 9.56 2.51 -11.21
C PHE A 143 9.62 3.07 -12.65
N ALA A 144 10.21 4.25 -12.88
CA ALA A 144 10.27 4.90 -14.19
C ALA A 144 11.49 4.52 -15.06
N LYS A 145 12.44 3.71 -14.55
CA LYS A 145 13.73 3.46 -15.21
C LYS A 145 13.70 2.48 -16.39
N ASP A 146 12.53 2.07 -16.88
CA ASP A 146 12.39 1.09 -17.97
C ASP A 146 12.11 1.71 -19.36
N GLU A 147 12.22 3.04 -19.53
CA GLU A 147 11.85 3.70 -20.81
C GLU A 147 12.96 4.43 -21.59
N SER A 148 14.27 4.24 -21.33
CA SER A 148 15.26 4.72 -22.32
C SER A 148 16.64 4.04 -22.30
N GLU A 149 16.83 3.27 -23.38
CA GLU A 149 18.07 2.87 -24.07
C GLU A 149 19.00 1.77 -23.50
N PRO A 150 19.61 0.98 -24.43
CA PRO A 150 20.14 -0.34 -24.14
C PRO A 150 21.61 -0.27 -23.74
N LYS A 151 21.97 -0.96 -22.66
CA LYS A 151 23.37 -1.33 -22.41
C LYS A 151 23.46 -2.76 -21.92
N ASP A 152 24.05 -3.57 -22.78
CA ASP A 152 24.60 -4.90 -22.50
C ASP A 152 25.38 -4.87 -21.19
N LEU A 153 24.87 -5.53 -20.15
CA LEU A 153 25.59 -5.93 -18.94
C LEU A 153 24.79 -7.01 -18.19
N LYS A 154 25.02 -8.27 -18.60
CA LYS A 154 25.02 -9.50 -17.77
C LYS A 154 23.75 -9.84 -16.95
N ASP A 155 22.82 -10.55 -17.60
CA ASP A 155 22.23 -11.87 -17.22
C ASP A 155 22.01 -12.30 -15.75
N ASN A 156 21.84 -11.41 -14.75
CA ASN A 156 21.49 -11.88 -13.40
C ASN A 156 20.63 -10.94 -12.54
N ALA A 157 19.88 -10.02 -13.16
CA ALA A 157 19.24 -8.91 -12.43
C ALA A 157 17.72 -9.04 -12.14
N VAL A 158 17.03 -10.11 -12.56
CA VAL A 158 15.54 -10.18 -12.44
C VAL A 158 15.07 -11.10 -11.31
N SER A 159 15.88 -11.31 -10.26
CA SER A 159 15.54 -12.26 -9.19
C SER A 159 14.63 -11.68 -8.10
N LEU A 160 14.44 -10.35 -8.04
CA LEU A 160 13.79 -9.69 -6.89
C LEU A 160 12.90 -8.52 -7.31
N ILE A 161 11.59 -8.70 -7.17
CA ILE A 161 10.57 -7.66 -7.31
C ILE A 161 9.98 -7.41 -5.92
N VAL A 162 10.69 -6.64 -5.10
CA VAL A 162 10.30 -6.36 -3.70
C VAL A 162 10.34 -4.84 -3.46
N PRO A 163 9.31 -4.26 -2.84
CA PRO A 163 9.17 -2.80 -2.73
C PRO A 163 10.11 -2.14 -1.70
N PHE A 164 10.81 -2.90 -0.86
CA PHE A 164 11.55 -2.37 0.29
C PHE A 164 12.92 -3.03 0.46
N ASP A 165 13.88 -2.24 0.97
CA ASP A 165 15.18 -2.73 1.43
C ASP A 165 15.08 -3.54 2.73
N ARG A 166 16.06 -4.41 2.98
CA ARG A 166 16.14 -5.19 4.22
C ARG A 166 16.29 -4.25 5.41
N ASN A 167 15.45 -4.42 6.43
CA ASN A 167 15.54 -3.65 7.66
C ASN A 167 16.74 -4.13 8.52
N PRO A 168 17.81 -3.32 8.68
CA PRO A 168 18.98 -3.73 9.48
C PRO A 168 18.67 -3.84 10.98
N ASN A 169 17.61 -3.16 11.44
CA ASN A 169 17.19 -3.11 12.83
C ASN A 169 16.07 -4.12 13.14
N PHE A 170 15.78 -5.06 12.23
CA PHE A 170 14.80 -6.10 12.48
C PHE A 170 15.14 -6.85 13.78
N THR A 171 14.14 -7.02 14.65
CA THR A 171 14.34 -7.50 16.02
C THR A 171 13.25 -8.49 16.41
N GLY A 172 13.65 -9.59 17.04
CA GLY A 172 12.76 -10.66 17.49
C GLY A 172 12.22 -11.54 16.35
N ARG A 173 11.07 -12.18 16.60
CA ARG A 173 10.31 -13.04 15.66
C ARG A 173 11.04 -14.28 15.12
N GLY A 174 12.12 -14.71 15.79
CA GLY A 174 12.91 -15.88 15.37
C GLY A 174 12.08 -17.16 15.26
N THR A 175 11.17 -17.41 16.19
CA THR A 175 10.27 -18.57 16.17
C THR A 175 9.35 -18.58 14.95
N GLN A 176 8.69 -17.44 14.68
CA GLN A 176 7.77 -17.33 13.53
C GLN A 176 8.52 -17.40 12.20
N LEU A 177 9.72 -16.83 12.12
CA LEU A 177 10.59 -16.96 10.93
C LEU A 177 11.01 -18.41 10.70
N ALA A 178 11.48 -19.10 11.75
CA ALA A 178 11.87 -20.50 11.64
C ALA A 178 10.69 -21.38 11.23
N GLU A 179 9.50 -21.12 11.77
CA GLU A 179 8.28 -21.83 11.38
C GLU A 179 7.90 -21.57 9.91
N ALA A 180 8.00 -20.32 9.45
CA ALA A 180 7.75 -19.98 8.05
C ALA A 180 8.76 -20.65 7.12
N GLU A 181 10.05 -20.54 7.42
CA GLU A 181 11.13 -21.17 6.66
C GLU A 181 10.96 -22.70 6.58
N ALA A 182 10.57 -23.34 7.69
CA ALA A 182 10.37 -24.79 7.74
C ALA A 182 9.16 -25.27 6.92
N LYS A 183 8.20 -24.38 6.61
CA LYS A 183 7.04 -24.71 5.78
C LYS A 183 7.31 -24.46 4.29
N LEU A 184 8.24 -23.55 3.95
CA LEU A 184 8.50 -23.16 2.56
C LEU A 184 9.41 -24.16 1.83
N PHE A 185 9.09 -24.40 0.56
CA PHE A 185 9.79 -25.32 -0.34
C PHE A 185 9.82 -26.76 0.18
N VAL A 186 8.75 -27.18 0.87
CA VAL A 186 8.59 -28.52 1.43
C VAL A 186 7.48 -29.28 0.69
N GLY A 187 7.85 -30.45 0.17
CA GLY A 187 6.96 -31.33 -0.60
C GLY A 187 6.81 -30.90 -2.06
N GLY A 188 6.58 -31.86 -2.96
CA GLY A 188 6.41 -31.64 -4.40
C GLY A 188 5.09 -30.97 -4.79
N GLN A 189 4.64 -29.97 -4.02
CA GLN A 189 3.43 -29.20 -4.29
C GLN A 189 3.61 -27.75 -3.84
N THR A 190 2.83 -26.84 -4.40
CA THR A 190 2.90 -25.42 -4.05
C THR A 190 2.51 -25.21 -2.59
N THR A 191 3.46 -24.80 -1.77
CA THR A 191 3.20 -24.47 -0.39
C THR A 191 2.54 -23.10 -0.31
N LYS A 192 1.43 -22.99 0.42
CA LYS A 192 0.81 -21.72 0.79
C LYS A 192 0.96 -21.52 2.29
N VAL A 193 1.42 -20.35 2.71
CA VAL A 193 1.59 -19.96 4.11
C VAL A 193 0.89 -18.62 4.32
N ALA A 194 0.10 -18.49 5.39
CA ALA A 194 -0.54 -17.22 5.74
C ALA A 194 -0.04 -16.73 7.09
N ILE A 195 0.40 -15.48 7.13
CA ILE A 195 0.87 -14.80 8.33
C ILE A 195 -0.21 -13.84 8.80
N THR A 196 -0.70 -14.06 10.01
CA THR A 196 -1.82 -13.31 10.59
C THR A 196 -1.49 -12.66 11.93
N GLY A 197 -2.26 -11.66 12.33
CA GLY A 197 -2.02 -10.87 13.53
C GLY A 197 -2.56 -9.45 13.43
N LEU A 198 -2.52 -8.70 14.53
CA LEU A 198 -3.09 -7.36 14.66
C LEU A 198 -2.49 -6.36 13.65
N GLY A 199 -3.21 -5.27 13.34
CA GLY A 199 -2.66 -4.16 12.55
C GLY A 199 -1.36 -3.64 13.17
N GLY A 200 -0.34 -3.38 12.33
CA GLY A 200 0.96 -2.84 12.76
C GLY A 200 1.85 -3.76 13.58
N ILE A 201 1.46 -5.02 13.79
CA ILE A 201 2.27 -5.96 14.57
C ILE A 201 3.60 -6.38 13.90
N GLY A 202 3.88 -5.86 12.70
CA GLY A 202 5.10 -6.15 11.94
C GLY A 202 5.02 -7.36 10.99
N LYS A 203 3.82 -7.80 10.57
CA LYS A 203 3.65 -8.93 9.62
C LYS A 203 4.43 -8.71 8.31
N THR A 204 4.30 -7.53 7.73
CA THR A 204 4.98 -7.14 6.48
C THR A 204 6.50 -7.16 6.67
N GLN A 205 7.00 -6.63 7.79
CA GLN A 205 8.43 -6.66 8.13
C GLN A 205 8.95 -8.10 8.34
N LEU A 206 8.15 -8.98 8.95
CA LEU A 206 8.49 -10.39 9.11
C LEU A 206 8.62 -11.10 7.76
N VAL A 207 7.68 -10.88 6.83
CA VAL A 207 7.77 -11.45 5.48
C VAL A 207 8.94 -10.86 4.69
N LEU A 208 9.22 -9.57 4.86
CA LEU A 208 10.37 -8.93 4.23
C LEU A 208 11.69 -9.56 4.69
N GLU A 209 11.88 -9.75 6.00
CA GLU A 209 13.06 -10.44 6.53
C GLU A 209 13.14 -11.90 6.04
N LEU A 210 12.01 -12.60 5.98
CA LEU A 210 11.93 -13.96 5.42
C LEU A 210 12.40 -14.01 3.95
N VAL A 211 11.95 -13.06 3.14
CA VAL A 211 12.32 -12.93 1.72
C VAL A 211 13.84 -12.76 1.59
N TYR A 212 14.45 -11.86 2.37
CA TYR A 212 15.90 -11.65 2.31
C TYR A 212 16.69 -12.89 2.73
N ARG A 213 16.24 -13.62 3.76
CA ARG A 213 16.87 -14.89 4.17
C ARG A 213 16.77 -15.97 3.09
N ILE A 214 15.63 -16.05 2.42
CA ILE A 214 15.40 -16.99 1.31
C ILE A 214 16.33 -16.67 0.15
N ARG A 215 16.50 -15.39 -0.17
CA ARG A 215 17.44 -14.94 -1.20
C ARG A 215 18.89 -15.29 -0.85
N ASP A 216 19.28 -15.07 0.42
CA ASP A 216 20.62 -15.42 0.90
C ASP A 216 20.89 -16.93 0.77
N ARG A 217 19.86 -17.76 1.00
CA ARG A 217 19.94 -19.24 0.91
C ARG A 217 19.80 -19.77 -0.52
N TYR A 218 18.97 -19.15 -1.34
CA TYR A 218 18.60 -19.59 -2.69
C TYR A 218 18.76 -18.42 -3.68
N LYS A 219 19.98 -18.25 -4.18
CA LYS A 219 20.34 -17.10 -5.04
C LYS A 219 19.56 -17.02 -6.35
N GLU A 220 19.08 -18.16 -6.85
CA GLU A 220 18.32 -18.28 -8.09
C GLU A 220 16.80 -18.23 -7.86
N CYS A 221 16.34 -18.02 -6.62
CA CYS A 221 14.93 -17.93 -6.31
C CYS A 221 14.34 -16.60 -6.81
N LEU A 222 13.30 -16.69 -7.65
CA LEU A 222 12.55 -15.53 -8.10
C LEU A 222 11.56 -15.10 -7.01
N VAL A 223 11.67 -13.87 -6.52
CA VAL A 223 10.74 -13.33 -5.52
C VAL A 223 9.87 -12.24 -6.14
N ILE A 224 8.55 -12.38 -5.99
CA ILE A 224 7.57 -11.44 -6.51
C ILE A 224 6.70 -10.94 -5.35
N TRP A 225 6.58 -9.63 -5.21
CA TRP A 225 5.74 -8.99 -4.19
C TRP A 225 4.54 -8.29 -4.82
N ILE A 226 3.34 -8.69 -4.42
CA ILE A 226 2.07 -8.15 -4.91
C ILE A 226 1.29 -7.51 -3.75
N PRO A 227 1.07 -6.18 -3.78
CA PRO A 227 0.12 -5.53 -2.89
C PRO A 227 -1.30 -6.05 -3.16
N ALA A 228 -1.94 -6.63 -2.15
CA ALA A 228 -3.29 -7.18 -2.19
C ALA A 228 -4.30 -6.30 -1.44
N THR A 229 -4.09 -4.98 -1.46
CA THR A 229 -4.92 -4.00 -0.74
C THR A 229 -6.28 -3.78 -1.39
N ASN A 230 -6.36 -3.85 -2.72
CA ASN A 230 -7.58 -3.77 -3.51
C ASN A 230 -7.36 -4.39 -4.91
N THR A 231 -8.44 -4.53 -5.69
CA THR A 231 -8.40 -5.18 -7.01
C THR A 231 -7.54 -4.43 -8.04
N GLU A 232 -7.48 -3.11 -7.98
CA GLU A 232 -6.76 -2.26 -8.93
C GLU A 232 -5.25 -2.33 -8.69
N SER A 233 -4.81 -2.16 -7.43
CA SER A 233 -3.40 -2.31 -7.05
C SER A 233 -2.87 -3.71 -7.35
N LEU A 234 -3.70 -4.73 -7.12
CA LEU A 234 -3.37 -6.10 -7.51
C LEU A 234 -3.23 -6.23 -9.02
N HIS A 235 -4.17 -5.70 -9.82
CA HIS A 235 -4.10 -5.79 -11.28
C HIS A 235 -2.87 -5.10 -11.85
N GLN A 236 -2.55 -3.90 -11.37
CA GLN A 236 -1.36 -3.15 -11.79
C GLN A 236 -0.07 -3.90 -11.44
N ALA A 237 0.03 -4.45 -10.22
CA ALA A 237 1.18 -5.24 -9.82
C ALA A 237 1.38 -6.48 -10.72
N TYR A 238 0.31 -7.14 -11.17
CA TYR A 238 0.43 -8.23 -12.15
C TYR A 238 0.93 -7.75 -13.51
N LEU A 239 0.49 -6.58 -14.00
CA LEU A 239 1.00 -5.98 -15.23
C LEU A 239 2.49 -5.65 -15.11
N ASP A 240 2.91 -5.07 -14.00
CA ASP A 240 4.31 -4.71 -13.77
C ASP A 240 5.19 -5.96 -13.71
N VAL A 241 4.71 -7.04 -13.09
CA VAL A 241 5.39 -8.35 -13.10
C VAL A 241 5.52 -8.90 -14.51
N THR A 242 4.46 -8.82 -15.35
CA THR A 242 4.56 -9.29 -16.75
C THR A 242 5.61 -8.54 -17.55
N ARG A 243 5.74 -7.22 -17.34
CA ARG A 243 6.74 -6.36 -18.00
C ARG A 243 8.15 -6.69 -17.53
N GLN A 244 8.36 -6.74 -16.21
CA GLN A 244 9.68 -7.00 -15.62
C GLN A 244 10.22 -8.39 -15.97
N LEU A 245 9.34 -9.40 -16.00
CA LEU A 245 9.70 -10.76 -16.40
C LEU A 245 9.73 -10.96 -17.93
N LYS A 246 9.39 -9.92 -18.71
CA LYS A 246 9.33 -9.94 -20.18
C LYS A 246 8.52 -11.14 -20.69
N ILE A 247 7.35 -11.36 -20.10
CA ILE A 247 6.51 -12.52 -20.44
C ILE A 247 5.91 -12.29 -21.83
N PRO A 248 6.10 -13.22 -22.79
CA PRO A 248 5.52 -13.10 -24.13
C PRO A 248 3.99 -12.95 -24.07
N GLY A 249 3.46 -11.99 -24.84
CA GLY A 249 2.02 -11.69 -24.90
C GLY A 249 1.54 -10.62 -23.91
N SER A 250 2.43 -9.97 -23.16
CA SER A 250 2.09 -8.86 -22.26
C SER A 250 1.57 -7.61 -22.96
N ASP A 251 1.95 -7.41 -24.23
CA ASP A 251 1.66 -6.20 -25.00
C ASP A 251 0.34 -6.26 -25.77
N GLU A 252 -0.41 -7.36 -25.65
CA GLU A 252 -1.73 -7.48 -26.27
C GLU A 252 -2.81 -6.77 -25.44
N ASP A 253 -3.59 -5.87 -26.06
CA ASP A 253 -4.64 -5.03 -25.44
C ASP A 253 -5.70 -5.78 -24.60
N LYS A 254 -5.77 -7.11 -24.70
CA LYS A 254 -6.73 -7.97 -23.98
C LYS A 254 -6.07 -9.08 -23.15
N ALA A 255 -4.75 -9.03 -22.98
CA ALA A 255 -4.03 -10.03 -22.22
C ALA A 255 -4.45 -10.02 -20.75
N ASP A 256 -4.82 -11.18 -20.22
CA ASP A 256 -5.06 -11.35 -18.80
C ASP A 256 -3.71 -11.57 -18.09
N ALA A 257 -3.14 -10.49 -17.56
CA ALA A 257 -1.85 -10.51 -16.87
C ALA A 257 -1.77 -11.57 -15.76
N LYS A 258 -2.89 -11.85 -15.07
CA LYS A 258 -2.93 -12.87 -14.01
C LYS A 258 -2.69 -14.26 -14.59
N LYS A 259 -3.33 -14.57 -15.73
CA LYS A 259 -3.12 -15.83 -16.46
C LYS A 259 -1.71 -15.95 -17.01
N LEU A 260 -1.14 -14.88 -17.55
CA LEU A 260 0.23 -14.89 -18.07
C LEU A 260 1.24 -15.22 -16.97
N VAL A 261 1.18 -14.52 -15.85
CA VAL A 261 2.04 -14.82 -14.68
C VAL A 261 1.76 -16.22 -14.16
N GLN A 262 0.50 -16.67 -14.16
CA GLN A 262 0.17 -18.04 -13.76
C GLN A 262 0.84 -19.09 -14.64
N CYS A 263 0.70 -18.96 -15.96
CA CYS A 263 1.31 -19.86 -16.93
C CYS A 263 2.83 -19.82 -16.86
N TYR A 264 3.43 -18.65 -16.64
CA TYR A 264 4.88 -18.51 -16.52
C TYR A 264 5.41 -19.26 -15.29
N LEU A 265 4.88 -18.97 -14.10
CA LEU A 265 5.36 -19.57 -12.85
C LEU A 265 5.01 -21.06 -12.69
N SER A 266 4.05 -21.57 -13.47
CA SER A 266 3.71 -23.00 -13.47
C SER A 266 4.65 -23.84 -14.33
N LYS A 267 5.52 -23.23 -15.15
CA LYS A 267 6.53 -23.94 -15.94
C LYS A 267 7.70 -24.36 -15.05
N GLU A 268 8.25 -25.55 -15.29
CA GLU A 268 9.50 -25.99 -14.63
C GLU A 268 10.67 -25.03 -14.89
N SER A 269 10.69 -24.39 -16.05
CA SER A 269 11.70 -23.39 -16.42
C SER A 269 11.69 -22.14 -15.54
N ALA A 270 10.61 -21.89 -14.79
CA ALA A 270 10.56 -20.78 -13.83
C ALA A 270 11.38 -21.06 -12.56
N GLY A 271 11.80 -22.32 -12.36
CA GLY A 271 12.59 -22.73 -11.20
C GLY A 271 11.86 -22.48 -9.87
N ARG A 272 12.65 -22.16 -8.84
CA ARG A 272 12.11 -21.80 -7.53
C ARG A 272 11.63 -20.37 -7.53
N TRP A 273 10.43 -20.17 -6.98
CA TRP A 273 9.88 -18.85 -6.82
C TRP A 273 9.09 -18.70 -5.52
N LEU A 274 9.03 -17.47 -5.04
CA LEU A 274 8.27 -17.05 -3.88
C LEU A 274 7.36 -15.88 -4.28
N LEU A 275 6.06 -16.07 -4.13
CA LEU A 275 5.05 -15.06 -4.38
C LEU A 275 4.48 -14.55 -3.06
N VAL A 276 4.63 -13.26 -2.79
CA VAL A 276 4.11 -12.61 -1.58
C VAL A 276 2.89 -11.77 -1.93
N PHE A 277 1.78 -12.01 -1.23
CA PHE A 277 0.60 -11.14 -1.26
C PHE A 277 0.47 -10.39 0.06
N ASP A 278 0.76 -9.09 0.03
CA ASP A 278 0.75 -8.25 1.23
C ASP A 278 -0.60 -7.54 1.41
N ASN A 279 -1.13 -7.52 2.63
CA ASN A 279 -2.41 -6.92 3.01
C ASN A 279 -3.66 -7.57 2.37
N ALA A 280 -3.67 -8.89 2.23
CA ALA A 280 -4.79 -9.70 1.75
C ALA A 280 -5.97 -9.73 2.76
N ASN A 281 -6.58 -8.57 3.02
CA ASN A 281 -7.63 -8.40 4.04
C ASN A 281 -9.05 -8.59 3.49
N ASP A 282 -9.27 -8.35 2.19
CA ASP A 282 -10.59 -8.50 1.57
C ASP A 282 -10.78 -9.92 1.02
N ILE A 283 -11.49 -10.76 1.77
CA ILE A 283 -11.81 -12.14 1.40
C ILE A 283 -12.63 -12.26 0.11
N ASN A 284 -13.44 -11.23 -0.21
CA ASN A 284 -14.30 -11.26 -1.39
C ASN A 284 -13.46 -11.14 -2.67
N MET A 285 -12.35 -10.41 -2.62
CA MET A 285 -11.40 -10.34 -3.72
C MET A 285 -10.88 -11.73 -4.11
N TRP A 286 -10.72 -12.64 -3.15
CA TRP A 286 -10.15 -13.98 -3.39
C TRP A 286 -11.19 -15.02 -3.81
N ILE A 287 -12.43 -14.90 -3.33
CA ILE A 287 -13.43 -15.98 -3.37
C ILE A 287 -14.67 -15.61 -4.20
N THR A 288 -14.99 -14.33 -4.35
CA THR A 288 -16.18 -13.92 -5.11
C THR A 288 -15.86 -13.95 -6.60
N GLN A 289 -16.73 -14.59 -7.39
CA GLN A 289 -16.64 -14.51 -8.86
C GLN A 289 -16.89 -13.06 -9.27
N SER A 290 -16.02 -12.48 -10.09
CA SER A 290 -16.32 -11.18 -10.71
C SER A 290 -17.63 -11.33 -11.50
N SER A 291 -18.63 -10.54 -11.13
CA SER A 291 -19.95 -10.58 -11.78
C SER A 291 -19.81 -10.29 -13.28
N THR A 292 -20.49 -11.12 -14.08
CA THR A 292 -20.86 -10.97 -15.50
C THR A 292 -19.75 -11.02 -16.57
N GLY A 293 -19.31 -12.24 -16.88
CA GLY A 293 -18.67 -12.60 -18.15
C GLY A 293 -18.29 -14.08 -18.22
N PRO A 294 -18.45 -14.77 -19.37
CA PRO A 294 -17.97 -16.14 -19.52
C PRO A 294 -16.44 -16.14 -19.46
N GLY A 295 -15.87 -16.66 -18.37
CA GLY A 295 -14.42 -16.68 -18.12
C GLY A 295 -13.96 -16.05 -16.79
N SER A 296 -14.87 -15.50 -15.99
CA SER A 296 -14.55 -14.97 -14.65
C SER A 296 -14.20 -16.09 -13.65
N CYS A 297 -12.92 -16.43 -13.54
CA CYS A 297 -12.38 -17.32 -12.51
C CYS A 297 -12.05 -16.55 -11.22
N ARG A 298 -12.07 -17.23 -10.07
CA ARG A 298 -11.72 -16.62 -8.77
C ARG A 298 -10.21 -16.33 -8.72
N LEU A 299 -9.79 -15.29 -8.00
CA LEU A 299 -8.35 -15.01 -7.80
C LEU A 299 -7.60 -16.19 -7.16
N ILE A 300 -8.26 -16.97 -6.32
CA ILE A 300 -7.70 -18.18 -5.74
C ILE A 300 -7.44 -19.30 -6.78
N GLU A 301 -8.15 -19.29 -7.90
CA GLU A 301 -8.00 -20.26 -9.00
C GLU A 301 -6.84 -19.87 -9.95
N TYR A 302 -6.43 -18.59 -9.93
CA TYR A 302 -5.22 -18.11 -10.58
C TYR A 302 -3.94 -18.40 -9.80
N LEU A 303 -4.04 -18.93 -8.57
CA LEU A 303 -2.87 -19.33 -7.80
C LEU A 303 -2.14 -20.47 -8.52
N GLN A 304 -0.84 -20.29 -8.66
CA GLN A 304 -0.01 -21.11 -9.51
C GLN A 304 0.25 -22.48 -8.88
N ARG A 305 0.33 -23.51 -9.72
CA ARG A 305 0.72 -24.86 -9.30
C ARG A 305 2.12 -25.11 -9.82
N SER A 306 3.07 -25.18 -8.91
CA SER A 306 4.47 -25.54 -9.11
C SER A 306 4.97 -26.34 -7.91
N GLU A 307 5.75 -27.37 -8.16
CA GLU A 307 6.42 -28.17 -7.12
C GLU A 307 7.55 -27.40 -6.43
N GLN A 308 8.02 -26.31 -7.05
CA GLN A 308 9.12 -25.47 -6.56
C GLN A 308 8.64 -24.06 -6.15
N GLY A 309 7.33 -23.82 -6.21
CA GLY A 309 6.70 -22.55 -5.93
C GLY A 309 6.17 -22.44 -4.51
N CYS A 310 6.30 -21.26 -3.92
CA CYS A 310 5.73 -20.94 -2.62
C CYS A 310 4.93 -19.65 -2.65
N ILE A 311 3.86 -19.59 -1.87
CA ILE A 311 3.01 -18.41 -1.74
C ILE A 311 2.89 -18.02 -0.26
N VAL A 312 3.17 -16.75 0.04
CA VAL A 312 3.03 -16.18 1.39
C VAL A 312 1.98 -15.08 1.35
N PHE A 313 1.04 -15.11 2.29
CA PHE A 313 0.02 -14.08 2.46
C PHE A 313 0.22 -13.35 3.78
N THR A 314 0.08 -12.02 3.80
CA THR A 314 -0.13 -11.27 5.05
C THR A 314 -1.58 -10.82 5.15
N THR A 315 -2.21 -11.01 6.31
CA THR A 315 -3.60 -10.59 6.52
C THR A 315 -3.87 -10.31 8.00
N ARG A 316 -4.78 -9.39 8.29
CA ARG A 316 -5.27 -9.14 9.66
C ARG A 316 -6.42 -10.07 10.04
N ASP A 317 -7.05 -10.72 9.06
CA ASP A 317 -8.19 -11.59 9.28
C ASP A 317 -7.79 -13.07 9.28
N ARG A 318 -7.93 -13.70 10.46
CA ARG A 318 -7.66 -15.14 10.63
C ARG A 318 -8.55 -16.01 9.73
N LYS A 319 -9.80 -15.61 9.46
CA LYS A 319 -10.69 -16.38 8.57
C LYS A 319 -10.14 -16.40 7.16
N THR A 320 -9.69 -15.26 6.65
CA THR A 320 -9.02 -15.16 5.35
C THR A 320 -7.73 -15.98 5.32
N ALA A 321 -6.90 -15.93 6.37
CA ALA A 321 -5.68 -16.72 6.47
C ALA A 321 -5.93 -18.24 6.34
N VAL A 322 -6.91 -18.76 7.08
CA VAL A 322 -7.28 -20.19 7.05
C VAL A 322 -7.84 -20.59 5.69
N LYS A 323 -8.60 -19.71 5.01
CA LYS A 323 -9.09 -20.02 3.65
C LYS A 323 -7.99 -20.04 2.60
N LEU A 324 -6.95 -19.20 2.73
CA LEU A 324 -5.87 -19.09 1.74
C LEU A 324 -4.77 -20.16 1.93
N ALA A 325 -4.42 -20.47 3.18
CA ALA A 325 -3.30 -21.35 3.52
C ALA A 325 -3.70 -22.63 4.27
N HIS A 326 -4.99 -22.88 4.49
CA HIS A 326 -5.52 -24.02 5.23
C HIS A 326 -4.88 -24.15 6.63
N GLN A 327 -3.99 -25.13 6.83
CA GLN A 327 -3.33 -25.41 8.10
C GLN A 327 -2.02 -24.64 8.29
N ASN A 328 -1.49 -24.03 7.23
CA ASN A 328 -0.20 -23.32 7.25
C ASN A 328 -0.36 -21.85 7.67
N VAL A 329 -1.05 -21.63 8.79
CA VAL A 329 -1.24 -20.28 9.35
C VAL A 329 -0.23 -20.05 10.46
N ILE A 330 0.47 -18.92 10.41
CA ILE A 330 1.44 -18.48 11.42
C ILE A 330 0.88 -17.21 12.04
N GLU A 331 0.70 -17.23 13.36
CA GLU A 331 0.21 -16.10 14.12
C GLU A 331 1.37 -15.28 14.68
N VAL A 332 1.33 -13.97 14.46
CA VAL A 332 2.32 -13.02 14.97
C VAL A 332 1.73 -12.39 16.24
N PRO A 333 2.22 -12.77 17.43
CA PRO A 333 1.73 -12.22 18.68
C PRO A 333 2.27 -10.80 18.92
N GLU A 334 1.79 -10.14 19.96
CA GLU A 334 2.45 -8.96 20.54
C GLU A 334 3.92 -9.24 20.87
N MET A 335 4.77 -8.21 20.85
CA MET A 335 6.16 -8.39 21.27
C MET A 335 6.21 -8.58 22.77
N ASP A 336 7.11 -9.45 23.23
CA ASP A 336 7.46 -9.45 24.65
C ASP A 336 8.21 -8.17 25.01
N GLU A 337 8.14 -7.80 26.29
CA GLU A 337 8.77 -6.58 26.81
C GLU A 337 10.27 -6.53 26.49
N GLY A 338 10.98 -7.66 26.57
CA GLY A 338 12.42 -7.72 26.29
C GLY A 338 12.74 -7.38 24.84
N VAL A 339 12.03 -7.99 23.89
CA VAL A 339 12.17 -7.71 22.45
C VAL A 339 11.75 -6.29 22.11
N ALA A 340 10.70 -5.76 22.75
CA ALA A 340 10.25 -4.39 22.54
C ALA A 340 11.28 -3.36 23.03
N ILE A 341 11.92 -3.61 24.19
CA ILE A 341 13.04 -2.79 24.68
C ILE A 341 14.20 -2.82 23.70
N GLN A 342 14.58 -4.00 23.19
CA GLN A 342 15.67 -4.13 22.22
C GLN A 342 15.38 -3.38 20.92
N LEU A 343 14.13 -3.42 20.43
CA LEU A 343 13.73 -2.65 19.26
C LEU A 343 13.87 -1.14 19.53
N LEU A 344 13.35 -0.67 20.67
CA LEU A 344 13.43 0.74 21.05
C LEU A 344 14.89 1.22 21.15
N GLN A 345 15.78 0.42 21.75
CA GLN A 345 17.22 0.71 21.83
C GLN A 345 17.86 0.90 20.46
N LYS A 346 17.47 0.09 19.47
CA LYS A 346 18.00 0.22 18.10
C LYS A 346 17.43 1.40 17.33
N CYS A 347 16.25 1.89 17.72
CA CYS A 347 15.63 3.06 17.10
C CYS A 347 16.14 4.39 17.67
N LEU A 348 16.70 4.40 18.87
CA LEU A 348 17.18 5.60 19.54
C LEU A 348 18.63 5.92 19.17
N LEU A 349 18.89 7.18 18.81
CA LEU A 349 20.26 7.71 18.62
C LEU A 349 21.04 7.78 19.93
N ASN A 350 20.33 7.94 21.06
CA ASN A 350 20.91 7.96 22.39
C ASN A 350 20.35 6.79 23.23
N SER A 351 21.15 5.73 23.37
CA SER A 351 20.80 4.52 24.13
C SER A 351 20.61 4.78 25.63
N ASP A 352 21.17 5.87 26.16
CA ASP A 352 21.10 6.21 27.58
C ASP A 352 19.67 6.62 28.00
N LEU A 353 18.81 6.99 27.04
CA LEU A 353 17.39 7.26 27.28
C LEU A 353 16.61 6.00 27.71
N VAL A 354 17.12 4.81 27.39
CA VAL A 354 16.53 3.53 27.80
C VAL A 354 17.05 3.06 29.17
N SER A 355 18.00 3.77 29.76
CA SER A 355 18.57 3.42 31.07
C SER A 355 17.54 3.53 32.21
N ASN A 356 16.53 4.40 32.07
CA ASN A 356 15.39 4.41 32.97
C ASN A 356 14.38 3.32 32.57
N ARG A 357 14.54 2.16 33.20
CA ARG A 357 13.69 0.99 32.98
C ARG A 357 12.21 1.27 33.26
N LEU A 358 11.90 2.12 34.25
CA LEU A 358 10.51 2.42 34.63
C LEU A 358 9.79 3.23 33.54
N ASP A 359 10.44 4.28 33.05
CA ASP A 359 9.89 5.14 31.98
C ASP A 359 9.80 4.37 30.66
N THR A 360 10.82 3.56 30.36
CA THR A 360 10.84 2.68 29.18
C THR A 360 9.68 1.70 29.18
N THR A 361 9.48 0.96 30.27
CA THR A 361 8.38 -0.01 30.38
C THR A 361 7.02 0.70 30.34
N THR A 362 6.91 1.91 30.90
CA THR A 362 5.67 2.70 30.85
C THR A 362 5.35 3.13 29.41
N LEU A 363 6.34 3.65 28.68
CA LEU A 363 6.19 4.02 27.27
C LEU A 363 5.80 2.81 26.41
N LEU A 364 6.44 1.65 26.61
CA LEU A 364 6.13 0.44 25.84
C LEU A 364 4.71 -0.08 26.11
N LYS A 365 4.20 0.08 27.34
CA LYS A 365 2.79 -0.22 27.68
C LYS A 365 1.83 0.71 26.93
N GLU A 366 2.12 2.01 26.89
CA GLU A 366 1.32 2.99 26.12
C GLU A 366 1.36 2.68 24.61
N LEU A 367 2.50 2.22 24.10
CA LEU A 367 2.64 1.76 22.72
C LEU A 367 2.09 0.35 22.47
N THR A 368 1.49 -0.29 23.48
CA THR A 368 0.91 -1.64 23.42
C THR A 368 1.89 -2.71 22.92
N TYR A 369 3.19 -2.50 23.11
CA TYR A 369 4.27 -3.36 22.58
C TYR A 369 4.18 -3.62 21.07
N LEU A 370 3.53 -2.72 20.34
CA LEU A 370 3.42 -2.81 18.89
C LEU A 370 4.65 -2.11 18.26
N PRO A 371 5.31 -2.74 17.27
CA PRO A 371 6.56 -2.24 16.70
C PRO A 371 6.37 -1.09 15.70
N TRP A 372 5.35 -0.23 15.85
CA TRP A 372 4.99 0.77 14.84
C TRP A 372 6.14 1.74 14.54
N TRP A 373 6.82 1.50 13.41
CA TRP A 373 7.70 2.38 12.64
C TRP A 373 7.58 2.00 11.16
#